data_AF-A0A2N1JGE6-F1
#
_entry.id   AF-A0A2N1JGE6-F1
#
_cell.length_a   1.000
_cell.length_b   1.000
_cell.length_c   1.000
_cell.angle_alpha   90.00
_cell.angle_beta   90.00
_cell.angle_gamma   90.00
#
_symmetry.space_group_name_H-M   'P 1'
#
loop_
_entity.id
_entity.type
_entity.pdbx_description
1 polymer ?
#
loop_
_entity_poly.entity_id
_entity_poly.type
_entity_poly.pdbx_seq_one_letter_code
_entity_poly.pdbx_strand_id
1 'polypeptide(L)'
;MNAEAVLPSEYLSSMQSKHPTSVSHGRSIQSNTQKRMSLFSSERLDKRPFWKGYQRVVGFDTMADAENTEQSASYTLQIKSIGYARTKHTRTFMCAVDATKSSERALEWIMENLVDDGDEIVAARVFEGEQDRMDPVVAQECANALLASIVDLNESATPRRISATVEFLSGPIKSSILRLATIYRPESLTIGTRGKQVSAFEKILGTTPLGNLSKTLIWQSPVPVIIVRPEDRVQKHLSKRMADPRRHEYYDLVQSNEQLPMSLPPHAE
;
A
#
# COMPACT_ATOMS: atom_id res chain seq x y z
N MET A 1 9.79 69.51 2.62
CA MET A 1 9.23 70.32 3.70
C MET A 1 7.92 69.68 4.12
N ASN A 2 7.82 69.45 5.43
CA ASN A 2 6.82 68.74 6.22
C ASN A 2 5.35 68.94 5.80
N ALA A 3 4.53 67.90 5.90
CA ALA A 3 3.63 67.70 7.05
C ALA A 3 2.69 66.49 6.86
N GLU A 4 2.62 65.65 7.88
CA GLU A 4 1.59 64.63 8.13
C GLU A 4 0.20 65.27 8.32
N ALA A 5 -0.84 64.49 8.00
CA ALA A 5 -2.09 64.52 8.77
C ALA A 5 -2.82 63.17 8.64
N VAL A 6 -3.35 62.75 9.79
CA VAL A 6 -3.78 61.42 10.21
C VAL A 6 -5.31 61.37 10.27
N LEU A 7 -5.90 60.34 9.62
CA LEU A 7 -7.15 59.59 9.94
C LEU A 7 -8.47 60.40 10.13
N PRO A 8 -9.68 59.81 10.37
CA PRO A 8 -10.06 58.40 10.53
C PRO A 8 -11.40 57.96 9.87
N SER A 9 -11.72 56.69 10.15
CA SER A 9 -13.07 56.17 10.48
C SER A 9 -13.92 55.59 9.34
N GLU A 10 -13.94 54.25 9.38
CA GLU A 10 -15.08 53.36 9.14
C GLU A 10 -16.45 54.04 9.07
N TYR A 11 -17.23 53.66 8.07
CA TYR A 11 -18.63 53.24 8.16
C TYR A 11 -19.09 52.94 6.73
N LEU A 12 -19.53 51.71 6.45
CA LEU A 12 -20.77 51.40 5.73
C LEU A 12 -20.84 49.91 5.40
N SER A 13 -21.61 49.23 6.25
CA SER A 13 -22.26 47.97 5.95
C SER A 13 -23.47 48.21 5.05
N SER A 14 -23.70 47.25 4.16
CA SER A 14 -25.00 46.81 3.63
C SER A 14 -25.75 47.67 2.60
N MET A 15 -26.15 46.98 1.52
CA MET A 15 -27.48 46.94 0.87
C MET A 15 -27.26 46.84 -0.65
N GLN A 16 -27.37 45.65 -1.23
CA GLN A 16 -28.60 45.01 -1.74
C GLN A 16 -28.90 45.36 -3.20
N SER A 17 -29.51 44.36 -3.88
CA SER A 17 -30.26 44.42 -5.15
C SER A 17 -29.47 44.18 -6.44
N LYS A 18 -29.89 43.43 -7.47
CA LYS A 18 -30.79 42.27 -7.72
C LYS A 18 -30.79 42.07 -9.27
N HIS A 19 -30.54 40.83 -9.74
CA HIS A 19 -31.04 40.16 -10.98
C HIS A 19 -30.70 40.71 -12.40
N PRO A 20 -30.89 39.94 -13.52
CA PRO A 20 -31.20 38.50 -13.70
C PRO A 20 -30.39 37.71 -14.79
N THR A 21 -30.45 36.37 -14.65
CA THR A 21 -30.48 35.28 -15.67
C THR A 21 -29.59 35.27 -16.92
N SER A 22 -28.78 34.20 -17.07
CA SER A 22 -28.93 33.26 -18.20
C SER A 22 -28.42 31.86 -17.82
N VAL A 23 -29.23 30.86 -18.15
CA VAL A 23 -29.00 29.43 -17.91
C VAL A 23 -28.30 28.86 -19.14
N SER A 24 -27.10 28.31 -18.97
CA SER A 24 -26.49 27.43 -19.97
C SER A 24 -26.20 26.07 -19.33
N HIS A 25 -26.93 25.06 -19.80
CA HIS A 25 -26.74 23.65 -19.46
C HIS A 25 -25.36 23.17 -19.95
N GLY A 26 -24.39 23.17 -19.04
CA GLY A 26 -23.14 22.42 -19.20
C GLY A 26 -23.27 21.08 -18.50
N ARG A 27 -23.44 20.01 -19.26
CA ARG A 27 -23.38 18.62 -18.80
C ARG A 27 -21.98 18.37 -18.23
N SER A 28 -21.83 18.51 -16.91
CA SER A 28 -20.64 18.08 -16.19
C SER A 28 -20.56 16.56 -16.28
N ILE A 29 -19.61 16.08 -17.09
CA ILE A 29 -19.19 14.68 -17.06
C ILE A 29 -18.56 14.48 -15.69
N GLN A 30 -19.34 13.91 -14.77
CA GLN A 30 -18.85 13.44 -13.49
C GLN A 30 -17.79 12.37 -13.77
N SER A 31 -16.53 12.75 -13.67
CA SER A 31 -15.44 11.79 -13.54
C SER A 31 -15.67 11.05 -12.22
N ASN A 32 -16.20 9.83 -12.31
CA ASN A 32 -16.44 8.94 -11.20
C ASN A 32 -15.07 8.47 -10.65
N THR A 33 -14.37 9.37 -9.97
CA THR A 33 -13.15 9.05 -9.23
C THR A 33 -13.64 8.45 -7.93
N GLN A 34 -13.86 7.14 -7.91
CA GLN A 34 -14.10 6.41 -6.67
C GLN A 34 -13.01 6.82 -5.69
N LYS A 35 -13.42 7.52 -4.63
CA LYS A 35 -12.57 8.02 -3.56
C LYS A 35 -12.01 6.79 -2.84
N ARG A 36 -10.90 6.25 -3.33
CA ARG A 36 -10.19 5.13 -2.71
C ARG A 36 -9.70 5.61 -1.34
N MET A 37 -10.45 5.23 -0.30
CA MET A 37 -10.11 5.49 1.09
C MET A 37 -8.86 4.69 1.44
N SER A 38 -7.90 5.29 2.16
CA SER A 38 -6.72 4.56 2.65
C SER A 38 -7.18 3.38 3.49
N LEU A 39 -6.53 2.23 3.30
CA LEU A 39 -6.75 1.00 4.05
C LEU A 39 -6.48 1.21 5.56
N PHE A 40 -5.77 2.29 5.91
CA PHE A 40 -5.37 2.64 7.28
C PHE A 40 -6.11 3.85 7.87
N SER A 41 -7.23 4.29 7.28
CA SER A 41 -7.98 5.42 7.85
C SER A 41 -8.66 5.02 9.17
N SER A 42 -8.41 5.82 10.20
CA SER A 42 -8.89 5.68 11.59
C SER A 42 -10.42 5.65 11.73
N GLU A 43 -11.19 6.00 10.70
CA GLU A 43 -12.65 6.09 10.77
C GLU A 43 -13.37 4.72 10.78
N ARG A 44 -12.64 3.59 10.65
CA ARG A 44 -13.21 2.22 10.69
C ARG A 44 -13.22 1.57 12.09
N LEU A 45 -12.91 2.32 13.16
CA LEU A 45 -12.41 1.78 14.44
C LEU A 45 -13.42 1.27 15.49
N ASP A 46 -14.73 1.41 15.31
CA ASP A 46 -15.63 1.29 16.49
C ASP A 46 -16.17 -0.11 16.86
N LYS A 47 -15.83 -1.19 16.15
CA LYS A 47 -16.22 -2.55 16.56
C LYS A 47 -15.13 -3.54 16.20
N ARG A 48 -14.71 -4.42 17.15
CA ARG A 48 -13.97 -5.63 16.78
C ARG A 48 -14.75 -6.29 15.65
N PRO A 49 -14.23 -6.38 14.43
CA PRO A 49 -15.09 -6.75 13.32
C PRO A 49 -15.57 -8.18 13.59
N PHE A 50 -16.87 -8.41 13.55
CA PHE A 50 -17.37 -9.76 13.41
C PHE A 50 -17.32 -10.08 11.92
N TRP A 51 -16.24 -10.72 11.50
CA TRP A 51 -15.97 -11.11 10.13
C TRP A 51 -16.85 -12.30 9.79
N LYS A 52 -18.01 -12.04 9.20
CA LYS A 52 -18.95 -13.10 8.83
C LYS A 52 -18.24 -14.02 7.83
N GLY A 53 -18.17 -15.32 8.12
CA GLY A 53 -17.47 -16.27 7.26
C GLY A 53 -15.98 -16.46 7.58
N TYR A 54 -15.46 -15.81 8.63
CA TYR A 54 -14.11 -16.04 9.14
C TYR A 54 -14.13 -16.39 10.62
N GLN A 55 -13.13 -17.16 11.05
CA GLN A 55 -12.89 -17.45 12.45
C GLN A 55 -11.50 -16.96 12.86
N ARG A 56 -11.42 -16.38 14.05
CA ARG A 56 -10.13 -16.07 14.69
C ARG A 56 -9.43 -17.38 15.05
N VAL A 57 -8.15 -17.48 14.72
CA VAL A 57 -7.33 -18.66 15.02
C VAL A 57 -6.45 -18.37 16.23
N VAL A 58 -5.57 -17.38 16.11
CA VAL A 58 -4.63 -17.04 17.17
C VAL A 58 -4.38 -15.53 17.23
N GLY A 59 -4.08 -15.06 18.43
CA GLY A 59 -3.51 -13.74 18.66
C GLY A 59 -2.35 -13.89 19.64
N PHE A 60 -1.14 -13.58 19.21
CA PHE A 60 0.03 -13.54 20.08
C PHE A 60 0.42 -12.09 20.30
N ASP A 61 0.60 -11.70 21.55
CA ASP A 61 1.02 -10.36 21.92
C ASP A 61 2.20 -10.49 22.89
N THR A 62 3.36 -10.00 22.46
CA THR A 62 4.57 -9.93 23.28
C THR A 62 4.98 -8.48 23.54
N MET A 63 4.13 -7.51 23.22
CA MET A 63 4.47 -6.08 23.35
C MET A 63 4.58 -5.64 24.81
N ALA A 64 3.73 -6.17 25.69
CA ALA A 64 3.78 -5.87 27.12
C ALA A 64 5.06 -6.37 27.80
N ASP A 65 5.62 -7.50 27.34
CA ASP A 65 6.81 -8.12 27.93
C ASP A 65 8.13 -7.54 27.40
N ALA A 66 8.06 -6.81 26.27
CA ALA A 66 9.23 -6.22 25.61
C ALA A 66 9.82 -5.03 26.38
N GLU A 67 9.11 -4.45 27.35
CA GLU A 67 9.67 -3.39 28.21
C GLU A 67 10.77 -3.92 29.14
N ASN A 68 10.72 -5.21 29.48
CA ASN A 68 11.64 -5.86 30.43
C ASN A 68 12.73 -6.72 29.75
N THR A 69 12.73 -6.80 28.42
CA THR A 69 13.64 -7.67 27.66
C THR A 69 14.20 -6.93 26.45
N GLU A 70 15.47 -7.12 26.09
CA GLU A 70 16.07 -6.55 24.86
C GLU A 70 15.47 -7.14 23.54
N GLN A 71 14.35 -7.86 23.63
CA GLN A 71 13.71 -8.54 22.53
C GLN A 71 12.74 -7.61 21.79
N SER A 72 12.70 -7.76 20.46
CA SER A 72 11.74 -7.06 19.62
C SER A 72 10.29 -7.40 20.00
N ALA A 73 9.53 -6.40 20.40
CA ALA A 73 8.09 -6.47 20.63
C ALA A 73 7.36 -6.95 19.36
N SER A 74 6.43 -7.91 19.49
CA SER A 74 5.65 -8.43 18.36
C SER A 74 4.17 -8.61 18.71
N TYR A 75 3.33 -8.39 17.72
CA TYR A 75 1.90 -8.64 17.77
C TYR A 75 1.47 -9.40 16.51
N THR A 76 0.95 -10.60 16.69
CA THR A 76 0.50 -11.47 15.60
C THR A 76 -1.00 -11.68 15.69
N LEU A 77 -1.71 -11.52 14.58
CA LEU A 77 -3.14 -11.77 14.49
C LEU A 77 -3.43 -12.69 13.30
N GLN A 78 -4.14 -13.79 13.54
CA GLN A 78 -4.52 -14.72 12.48
C GLN A 78 -6.02 -15.00 12.44
N ILE A 79 -6.55 -14.99 11.22
CA ILE A 79 -7.89 -15.49 10.90
C ILE A 79 -7.82 -16.53 9.78
N LYS A 80 -8.90 -17.30 9.65
CA LYS A 80 -9.14 -18.17 8.50
C LYS A 80 -10.58 -18.11 8.07
N SER A 81 -10.83 -18.22 6.78
CA SER A 81 -12.17 -18.44 6.25
C SER A 81 -12.76 -19.72 6.83
N ILE A 82 -14.07 -19.76 7.04
CA ILE A 82 -14.77 -20.99 7.41
C ILE A 82 -14.59 -21.99 6.27
N GLY A 83 -14.21 -23.22 6.62
CA GLY A 83 -13.91 -24.27 5.64
C GLY A 83 -12.50 -24.20 5.04
N TYR A 84 -11.66 -23.23 5.41
CA TYR A 84 -10.24 -23.29 5.11
C TYR A 84 -9.58 -24.43 5.89
N ALA A 85 -8.84 -25.27 5.16
CA ALA A 85 -7.99 -26.32 5.70
C ALA A 85 -6.67 -26.33 4.95
N ARG A 86 -5.56 -26.26 5.69
CA ARG A 86 -4.21 -26.33 5.10
C ARG A 86 -4.00 -27.70 4.48
N THR A 87 -3.50 -27.73 3.25
CA THR A 87 -3.15 -28.95 2.54
C THR A 87 -1.67 -28.95 2.13
N LYS A 88 -1.21 -30.03 1.49
CA LYS A 88 0.14 -30.09 0.90
C LYS A 88 0.34 -29.10 -0.27
N HIS A 89 -0.74 -28.62 -0.86
CA HIS A 89 -0.73 -27.67 -1.97
C HIS A 89 -0.97 -26.22 -1.54
N THR A 90 -1.17 -25.98 -0.24
CA THR A 90 -1.32 -24.63 0.28
C THR A 90 -0.03 -23.85 0.10
N ARG A 91 -0.12 -22.77 -0.66
CA ARG A 91 0.99 -21.83 -0.86
C ARG A 91 0.87 -20.71 0.14
N THR A 92 2.00 -20.16 0.55
CA THR A 92 2.04 -19.00 1.45
C THR A 92 2.65 -17.83 0.72
N PHE A 93 1.97 -16.70 0.70
CA PHE A 93 2.46 -15.45 0.13
C PHE A 93 2.67 -14.43 1.22
N MET A 94 3.74 -13.62 1.13
CA MET A 94 4.02 -12.59 2.12
C MET A 94 4.02 -11.21 1.47
N CYS A 95 3.44 -10.23 2.14
CA CYS A 95 3.47 -8.82 1.73
C CYS A 95 4.03 -7.96 2.85
N ALA A 96 5.08 -7.17 2.58
CA ALA A 96 5.54 -6.16 3.52
C ALA A 96 4.74 -4.87 3.32
N VAL A 97 4.05 -4.44 4.38
CA VAL A 97 3.11 -3.33 4.34
C VAL A 97 3.56 -2.24 5.30
N ASP A 98 3.56 -0.99 4.84
CA ASP A 98 3.79 0.20 5.66
C ASP A 98 2.59 1.16 5.55
N ALA A 99 2.72 2.39 6.07
CA ALA A 99 1.67 3.41 6.00
C ALA A 99 1.57 4.13 4.64
N THR A 100 2.18 3.60 3.58
CA THR A 100 2.18 4.22 2.25
C THR A 100 1.15 3.60 1.31
N LYS A 101 0.58 4.43 0.43
CA LYS A 101 -0.30 3.95 -0.66
C LYS A 101 0.37 2.92 -1.57
N SER A 102 1.70 3.00 -1.70
CA SER A 102 2.48 2.05 -2.49
C SER A 102 2.46 0.65 -1.91
N SER A 103 2.48 0.49 -0.58
CA SER A 103 2.37 -0.82 0.03
C SER A 103 0.93 -1.30 0.13
N GLU A 104 -0.05 -0.39 0.29
CA GLU A 104 -1.47 -0.73 0.14
C GLU A 104 -1.73 -1.33 -1.24
N ARG A 105 -1.27 -0.66 -2.31
CA ARG A 105 -1.40 -1.18 -3.68
C ARG A 105 -0.70 -2.52 -3.88
N ALA A 106 0.40 -2.77 -3.17
CA ALA A 106 1.11 -4.05 -3.21
C ALA A 106 0.28 -5.19 -2.59
N LEU A 107 -0.41 -4.91 -1.48
CA LEU A 107 -1.33 -5.84 -0.85
C LEU A 107 -2.55 -6.13 -1.74
N GLU A 108 -3.11 -5.11 -2.38
CA GLU A 108 -4.17 -5.32 -3.36
C GLU A 108 -3.69 -6.16 -4.54
N TRP A 109 -2.51 -5.86 -5.08
CA TRP A 109 -1.95 -6.56 -6.22
C TRP A 109 -1.73 -8.05 -5.92
N ILE A 110 -1.20 -8.39 -4.73
CA ILE A 110 -0.98 -9.79 -4.35
C ILE A 110 -2.32 -10.53 -4.19
N MET A 111 -3.33 -9.85 -3.62
CA MET A 111 -4.69 -10.39 -3.48
C MET A 111 -5.40 -10.53 -4.83
N GLU A 112 -5.11 -9.69 -5.82
CA GLU A 112 -5.72 -9.76 -7.15
C GLU A 112 -5.05 -10.81 -8.05
N ASN A 113 -3.73 -10.98 -7.95
CA ASN A 113 -2.95 -11.68 -8.97
C ASN A 113 -2.33 -13.01 -8.51
N LEU A 114 -2.06 -13.20 -7.21
CA LEU A 114 -1.33 -14.37 -6.73
C LEU A 114 -2.16 -15.28 -5.82
N VAL A 115 -2.83 -14.70 -4.83
CA VAL A 115 -3.58 -15.45 -3.82
C VAL A 115 -4.76 -16.17 -4.48
N ASP A 116 -4.92 -17.46 -4.21
CA ASP A 116 -6.04 -18.27 -4.68
C ASP A 116 -6.74 -19.01 -3.52
N ASP A 117 -7.80 -19.78 -3.82
CA ASP A 117 -8.48 -20.62 -2.84
C ASP A 117 -7.53 -21.66 -2.23
N GLY A 118 -7.53 -21.75 -0.90
CA GLY A 118 -6.66 -22.66 -0.15
C GLY A 118 -5.26 -22.13 0.15
N ASP A 119 -4.94 -20.89 -0.23
CA ASP A 119 -3.66 -20.24 0.07
C ASP A 119 -3.64 -19.48 1.41
N GLU A 120 -2.44 -19.14 1.85
CA GLU A 120 -2.17 -18.32 3.02
C GLU A 120 -1.53 -16.99 2.62
N ILE A 121 -1.94 -15.91 3.29
CA ILE A 121 -1.31 -14.60 3.15
C ILE A 121 -0.76 -14.13 4.50
N VAL A 122 0.49 -13.67 4.50
CA VAL A 122 1.17 -13.06 5.65
C VAL A 122 1.42 -11.59 5.34
N ALA A 123 0.70 -10.68 5.99
CA ALA A 123 0.91 -9.24 5.89
C ALA A 123 1.79 -8.76 7.05
N ALA A 124 3.03 -8.38 6.74
CA ALA A 124 4.02 -7.98 7.72
C ALA A 124 4.20 -6.46 7.77
N ARG A 125 4.05 -5.88 8.94
CA ARG A 125 4.26 -4.45 9.20
C ARG A 125 5.31 -4.27 10.29
N VAL A 126 6.37 -3.53 9.97
CA VAL A 126 7.50 -3.31 10.89
C VAL A 126 7.70 -1.82 11.12
N PHE A 127 7.92 -1.45 12.38
CA PHE A 127 8.12 -0.09 12.87
C PHE A 127 9.54 0.10 13.37
N GLU A 128 10.13 1.27 13.13
CA GLU A 128 11.53 1.57 13.44
C GLU A 128 11.60 2.85 14.29
N GLY A 129 11.88 2.71 15.59
CA GLY A 129 12.18 3.83 16.49
C GLY A 129 11.70 3.64 17.94
N GLU A 130 12.29 4.38 18.88
CA GLU A 130 11.86 4.40 20.29
C GLU A 130 10.58 5.21 20.52
N GLN A 131 10.36 6.28 19.76
CA GLN A 131 9.06 6.98 19.69
C GLN A 131 7.99 6.16 18.96
N ASP A 132 8.42 5.10 18.28
CA ASP A 132 7.60 4.13 17.54
C ASP A 132 7.45 2.82 18.34
N ARG A 133 7.77 2.85 19.66
CA ARG A 133 7.23 1.88 20.61
C ARG A 133 5.72 2.06 20.60
N MET A 134 5.10 1.27 19.75
CA MET A 134 3.68 1.35 19.50
C MET A 134 2.96 0.90 20.76
N ASP A 135 2.08 1.76 21.25
CA ASP A 135 1.12 1.40 22.28
C ASP A 135 0.45 0.08 21.87
N PRO A 136 0.45 -0.96 22.73
CA PRO A 136 -0.19 -2.25 22.42
C PRO A 136 -1.63 -2.11 21.91
N VAL A 137 -2.37 -1.09 22.38
CA VAL A 137 -3.73 -0.79 21.91
C VAL A 137 -3.70 -0.32 20.46
N VAL A 138 -2.83 0.63 20.13
CA VAL A 138 -2.67 1.14 18.75
C VAL A 138 -2.17 0.04 17.82
N ALA A 139 -1.28 -0.83 18.30
CA ALA A 139 -0.78 -1.98 17.56
C ALA A 139 -1.91 -2.94 17.19
N GLN A 140 -2.73 -3.28 18.19
CA GLN A 140 -3.90 -4.13 18.01
C GLN A 140 -4.90 -3.49 17.03
N GLU A 141 -5.19 -2.21 17.18
CA GLU A 141 -6.08 -1.47 16.28
C GLU A 141 -5.60 -1.48 14.83
N CYS A 142 -4.33 -1.15 14.61
CA CYS A 142 -3.70 -1.18 13.29
C CYS A 142 -3.70 -2.59 12.69
N ALA A 143 -3.44 -3.62 13.50
CA ALA A 143 -3.47 -5.00 13.05
C ALA A 143 -4.87 -5.45 12.63
N ASN A 144 -5.90 -5.08 13.40
CA ASN A 144 -7.29 -5.35 13.02
C ASN A 144 -7.68 -4.60 11.73
N ALA A 145 -7.24 -3.35 11.54
CA ALA A 145 -7.51 -2.57 10.34
C ALA A 145 -6.81 -3.14 9.09
N LEU A 146 -5.56 -3.57 9.22
CA LEU A 146 -4.84 -4.23 8.11
C LEU A 146 -5.51 -5.55 7.75
N LEU A 147 -5.90 -6.33 8.75
CA LEU A 147 -6.67 -7.53 8.52
C LEU A 147 -7.99 -7.19 7.79
N ALA A 148 -8.64 -6.05 8.14
CA ALA A 148 -9.97 -5.67 7.64
C ALA A 148 -9.92 -5.46 6.15
N SER A 149 -8.85 -4.80 5.76
CA SER A 149 -8.47 -4.60 4.37
C SER A 149 -8.27 -5.92 3.63
N ILE A 150 -7.63 -6.94 4.23
CA ILE A 150 -7.44 -8.24 3.57
C ILE A 150 -8.78 -8.94 3.32
N VAL A 151 -9.71 -8.90 4.28
CA VAL A 151 -11.02 -9.52 4.09
C VAL A 151 -11.86 -8.74 3.10
N ASP A 152 -11.89 -7.41 3.17
CA ASP A 152 -12.57 -6.57 2.18
C ASP A 152 -12.06 -6.85 0.75
N LEU A 153 -10.74 -7.02 0.60
CA LEU A 153 -10.11 -7.37 -0.68
C LEU A 153 -10.49 -8.79 -1.15
N ASN A 154 -10.69 -9.72 -0.22
CA ASN A 154 -11.13 -11.06 -0.58
C ASN A 154 -12.62 -11.14 -0.93
N GLU A 155 -13.46 -10.38 -0.22
CA GLU A 155 -14.92 -10.32 -0.42
C GLU A 155 -15.32 -9.52 -1.66
N SER A 156 -14.54 -8.51 -2.04
CA SER A 156 -14.77 -7.71 -3.25
C SER A 156 -14.43 -8.45 -4.55
N ALA A 157 -13.63 -9.52 -4.46
CA ALA A 157 -13.32 -10.42 -5.55
C ALA A 157 -14.19 -11.69 -5.47
N THR A 158 -13.82 -12.75 -6.20
CA THR A 158 -14.39 -14.08 -5.95
C THR A 158 -13.94 -14.54 -4.55
N PRO A 159 -14.87 -14.80 -3.61
CA PRO A 159 -14.49 -15.16 -2.26
C PRO A 159 -13.71 -16.47 -2.23
N ARG A 160 -12.49 -16.41 -1.70
CA ARG A 160 -11.58 -17.55 -1.53
C ARG A 160 -11.51 -17.97 -0.07
N ARG A 161 -11.32 -19.27 0.17
CA ARG A 161 -11.02 -19.81 1.50
C ARG A 161 -9.54 -19.65 1.76
N ILE A 162 -9.16 -18.63 2.52
CA ILE A 162 -7.76 -18.31 2.81
C ILE A 162 -7.50 -18.31 4.31
N SER A 163 -6.23 -18.45 4.72
CA SER A 163 -5.78 -17.98 6.04
C SER A 163 -4.99 -16.69 5.88
N ALA A 164 -5.33 -15.71 6.71
CA ALA A 164 -4.64 -14.43 6.74
C ALA A 164 -3.97 -14.26 8.10
N THR A 165 -2.66 -14.00 8.09
CA THR A 165 -1.86 -13.67 9.26
C THR A 165 -1.31 -12.26 9.10
N VAL A 166 -1.46 -11.47 10.15
CA VAL A 166 -0.94 -10.11 10.24
C VAL A 166 0.14 -10.09 11.31
N GLU A 167 1.34 -9.68 10.93
CA GLU A 167 2.52 -9.62 11.79
C GLU A 167 2.95 -8.18 12.00
N PHE A 168 2.95 -7.73 13.25
CA PHE A 168 3.40 -6.41 13.65
C PHE A 168 4.65 -6.55 14.51
N LEU A 169 5.76 -5.92 14.10
CA LEU A 169 7.02 -6.01 14.82
C LEU A 169 7.61 -4.63 15.05
N SER A 170 8.21 -4.44 16.22
CA SER A 170 9.10 -3.31 16.50
C SER A 170 10.56 -3.75 16.30
N GLY A 171 11.31 -3.01 15.49
CA GLY A 171 12.74 -3.27 15.27
C GLY A 171 13.22 -2.90 13.87
N PRO A 172 14.48 -3.25 13.52
CA PRO A 172 15.05 -2.88 12.24
C PRO A 172 14.28 -3.52 11.07
N ILE A 173 13.67 -2.70 10.21
CA ILE A 173 12.72 -3.14 9.17
C ILE A 173 13.29 -4.26 8.29
N LYS A 174 14.54 -4.12 7.86
CA LYS A 174 15.20 -5.07 6.94
C LYS A 174 15.35 -6.45 7.56
N SER A 175 15.94 -6.53 8.76
CA SER A 175 16.20 -7.81 9.42
C SER A 175 14.91 -8.48 9.86
N SER A 176 13.93 -7.70 10.34
CA SER A 176 12.61 -8.22 10.73
C SER A 176 11.87 -8.86 9.54
N ILE A 177 11.82 -8.19 8.39
CA ILE A 177 11.19 -8.76 7.19
C ILE A 177 11.91 -10.03 6.72
N LEU A 178 13.25 -10.02 6.67
CA LEU A 178 14.04 -11.19 6.28
C LEU A 178 13.87 -12.36 7.26
N ARG A 179 13.76 -12.07 8.56
CA ARG A 179 13.46 -13.07 9.60
C ARG A 179 12.09 -13.70 9.37
N LEU A 180 11.05 -12.89 9.15
CA LEU A 180 9.72 -13.39 8.84
C LEU A 180 9.69 -14.23 7.56
N ALA A 181 10.37 -13.80 6.49
CA ALA A 181 10.50 -14.58 5.27
C ALA A 181 11.18 -15.94 5.51
N THR A 182 12.12 -16.00 6.45
CA THR A 182 12.77 -17.26 6.86
C THR A 182 11.84 -18.18 7.66
N ILE A 183 11.03 -17.60 8.56
CA ILE A 183 10.08 -18.35 9.41
C ILE A 183 8.93 -18.90 8.57
N TYR A 184 8.26 -18.03 7.81
CA TYR A 184 7.08 -18.37 7.04
C TYR A 184 7.38 -19.09 5.74
N ARG A 185 8.62 -18.99 5.22
CA ARG A 185 9.04 -19.54 3.92
C ARG A 185 7.98 -19.34 2.81
N PRO A 186 7.55 -18.09 2.55
CA PRO A 186 6.56 -17.85 1.52
C PRO A 186 7.12 -18.13 0.12
N GLU A 187 6.26 -18.40 -0.86
CA GLU A 187 6.67 -18.58 -2.25
C GLU A 187 7.18 -17.27 -2.88
N SER A 188 6.69 -16.13 -2.39
CA SER A 188 7.23 -14.83 -2.75
C SER A 188 6.97 -13.77 -1.67
N LEU A 189 7.84 -12.76 -1.65
CA LEU A 189 7.72 -11.56 -0.83
C LEU A 189 7.37 -10.36 -1.72
N THR A 190 6.17 -9.82 -1.57
CA THR A 190 5.71 -8.64 -2.30
C THR A 190 5.95 -7.37 -1.49
N ILE A 191 6.48 -6.33 -2.12
CA ILE A 191 6.73 -5.02 -1.50
C ILE A 191 6.28 -3.88 -2.42
N GLY A 192 5.81 -2.78 -1.83
CA GLY A 192 5.55 -1.54 -2.57
C GLY A 192 6.84 -0.82 -2.96
N THR A 193 6.84 -0.08 -4.08
CA THR A 193 7.95 0.84 -4.36
C THR A 193 7.93 2.01 -3.38
N ARG A 194 9.07 2.28 -2.73
CA ARG A 194 9.19 3.34 -1.70
C ARG A 194 8.62 4.69 -2.17
N GLY A 195 7.68 5.22 -1.39
CA GLY A 195 6.96 6.46 -1.63
C GLY A 195 7.39 7.66 -0.79
N LYS A 196 8.51 7.64 -0.05
CA LYS A 196 9.02 8.88 0.57
C LYS A 196 9.35 9.86 -0.55
N GLN A 197 8.59 10.95 -0.64
CA GLN A 197 8.94 12.13 -1.40
C GLN A 197 10.26 12.63 -0.82
N VAL A 198 11.39 12.22 -1.41
CA VAL A 198 12.68 12.80 -1.08
C VAL A 198 12.56 14.28 -1.44
N SER A 199 12.66 15.15 -0.44
CA SER A 199 12.59 16.59 -0.65
C SER A 199 13.61 16.96 -1.73
N ALA A 200 13.25 17.86 -2.66
CA ALA A 200 14.17 18.28 -3.73
C ALA A 200 15.52 18.77 -3.16
N PHE A 201 15.49 19.29 -1.94
CA PHE A 201 16.66 19.74 -1.18
C PHE A 201 17.57 18.57 -0.72
N GLU A 202 17.00 17.45 -0.30
CA GLU A 202 17.76 16.24 0.10
C GLU A 202 18.45 15.57 -1.09
N LYS A 203 17.92 15.75 -2.31
CA LYS A 203 18.58 15.28 -3.55
C LYS A 203 19.78 16.13 -3.94
N ILE A 204 19.75 17.43 -3.63
CA ILE A 204 20.81 18.39 -3.96
C ILE A 204 21.98 18.25 -2.97
N LEU A 205 21.70 17.94 -1.69
CA LEU A 205 22.73 17.77 -0.67
C LEU A 205 23.54 16.47 -0.76
N GLY A 206 23.29 15.60 -1.74
CA GLY A 206 24.00 14.31 -1.87
C GLY A 206 23.73 13.32 -0.72
N THR A 207 23.00 13.74 0.30
CA THR A 207 22.48 12.91 1.39
C THR A 207 21.30 12.11 0.88
N THR A 208 21.55 11.13 0.01
CA THR A 208 20.59 10.04 -0.18
C THR A 208 20.55 9.31 1.17
N PRO A 209 19.46 9.29 1.95
CA PRO A 209 19.45 8.52 3.18
C PRO A 209 19.65 7.07 2.78
N LEU A 210 20.81 6.54 3.13
CA LEU A 210 21.19 5.16 2.96
C LEU A 210 20.05 4.27 3.44
N GLY A 211 19.65 3.34 2.59
CA GLY A 211 18.85 2.18 3.00
C GLY A 211 17.73 1.85 2.04
N ASN A 212 18.10 1.49 0.82
CA ASN A 212 17.21 0.93 -0.18
C ASN A 212 16.66 -0.42 0.34
N LEU A 213 15.51 -0.40 1.04
CA LEU A 213 14.84 -1.59 1.59
C LEU A 213 14.64 -2.61 0.47
N SER A 214 14.08 -2.18 -0.67
CA SER A 214 13.85 -3.06 -1.81
C SER A 214 15.15 -3.68 -2.35
N LYS A 215 16.25 -2.91 -2.47
CA LYS A 215 17.55 -3.49 -2.83
C LYS A 215 18.04 -4.49 -1.79
N THR A 216 17.93 -4.18 -0.50
CA THR A 216 18.38 -5.12 0.54
C THR A 216 17.61 -6.43 0.46
N LEU A 217 16.28 -6.34 0.33
CA LEU A 217 15.41 -7.51 0.17
C LEU A 217 15.74 -8.28 -1.11
N ILE A 218 15.92 -7.63 -2.26
CA ILE A 218 16.32 -8.34 -3.49
C ILE A 218 17.63 -9.12 -3.30
N TRP A 219 18.60 -8.54 -2.59
CA TRP A 219 19.93 -9.11 -2.45
C TRP A 219 20.02 -10.23 -1.41
N GLN A 220 19.22 -10.14 -0.33
CA GLN A 220 19.36 -11.01 0.85
C GLN A 220 18.14 -11.89 1.11
N SER A 221 17.01 -11.65 0.44
CA SER A 221 15.80 -12.42 0.67
C SER A 221 16.01 -13.90 0.31
N PRO A 222 15.59 -14.83 1.18
CA PRO A 222 15.63 -16.26 0.89
C PRO A 222 14.58 -16.69 -0.14
N VAL A 223 13.66 -15.79 -0.50
CA VAL A 223 12.52 -16.02 -1.39
C VAL A 223 12.49 -14.97 -2.50
N PRO A 224 11.87 -15.26 -3.67
CA PRO A 224 11.68 -14.29 -4.73
C PRO A 224 10.98 -13.01 -4.24
N VAL A 225 11.48 -11.84 -4.64
CA VAL A 225 10.92 -10.53 -4.25
C VAL A 225 10.19 -9.88 -5.42
N ILE A 226 8.91 -9.54 -5.22
CA ILE A 226 8.07 -8.86 -6.20
C ILE A 226 7.90 -7.40 -5.80
N ILE A 227 8.17 -6.48 -6.73
CA ILE A 227 8.08 -5.04 -6.48
C ILE A 227 6.91 -4.45 -7.25
N VAL A 228 5.90 -3.99 -6.52
CA VAL A 228 4.69 -3.40 -7.10
C VAL A 228 4.87 -1.88 -7.20
N ARG A 229 4.71 -1.37 -8.43
CA ARG A 229 4.75 0.07 -8.73
C ARG A 229 3.34 0.65 -8.68
N PRO A 230 3.15 1.84 -8.07
CA PRO A 230 1.87 2.52 -8.10
C PRO A 230 1.54 3.00 -9.52
N GLU A 231 0.26 2.93 -9.88
CA GLU A 231 -0.24 3.22 -11.24
C GLU A 231 0.06 4.65 -11.69
N ASP A 232 -0.02 5.64 -10.80
CA ASP A 232 0.35 7.04 -11.12
C ASP A 232 1.79 7.17 -11.65
N ARG A 233 2.73 6.39 -11.09
CA ARG A 233 4.12 6.41 -11.54
C ARG A 233 4.27 5.67 -12.86
N VAL A 234 3.49 4.61 -13.07
CA VAL A 234 3.45 3.89 -14.34
C VAL A 234 2.96 4.81 -15.45
N GLN A 235 1.82 5.47 -15.25
CA GLN A 235 1.24 6.42 -16.22
C GLN A 235 2.18 7.60 -16.50
N LYS A 236 2.80 8.21 -15.47
CA LYS A 236 3.79 9.28 -15.65
C LYS A 236 5.02 8.83 -16.44
N HIS A 237 5.49 7.61 -16.24
CA HIS A 237 6.62 7.09 -17.01
C HIS A 237 6.21 6.72 -18.44
N LEU A 238 4.99 6.22 -18.65
CA LEU A 238 4.44 5.95 -19.97
C LEU A 238 4.25 7.26 -20.76
N SER A 239 3.65 8.29 -20.17
CA SER A 239 3.47 9.58 -20.83
C SER A 239 4.80 10.25 -21.15
N LYS A 240 5.79 10.20 -20.24
CA LYS A 240 7.16 10.67 -20.53
C LYS A 240 7.82 9.90 -21.67
N ARG A 241 7.58 8.59 -21.78
CA ARG A 241 8.11 7.78 -22.89
C ARG A 241 7.43 8.12 -24.21
N MET A 242 6.11 8.32 -24.19
CA MET A 242 5.34 8.73 -25.37
C MET A 242 5.69 10.15 -25.82
N ALA A 243 6.14 11.02 -24.93
CA ALA A 243 6.56 12.38 -25.25
C ALA A 243 8.02 12.50 -25.70
N ASP A 244 8.84 11.44 -25.60
CA ASP A 244 10.25 11.44 -25.99
C ASP A 244 10.39 11.12 -27.49
N PRO A 245 10.77 12.10 -28.35
CA PRO A 245 10.83 11.89 -29.80
C PRO A 245 11.84 10.83 -30.22
N ARG A 246 12.87 10.58 -29.39
CA ARG A 246 13.90 9.57 -29.67
C ARG A 246 13.41 8.14 -29.46
N ARG A 247 12.21 7.95 -28.90
CA ARG A 247 11.63 6.64 -28.61
C ARG A 247 10.42 6.31 -29.48
N HIS A 248 10.02 7.22 -30.38
CA HIS A 248 8.95 6.98 -31.34
C HIS A 248 9.34 5.91 -32.37
N GLU A 249 10.60 5.85 -32.82
CA GLU A 249 11.06 4.83 -33.76
C GLU A 249 10.81 3.40 -33.26
N TYR A 250 11.09 3.10 -31.99
CA TYR A 250 10.80 1.77 -31.42
C TYR A 250 9.30 1.51 -31.27
N TYR A 251 8.53 2.56 -30.94
CA TYR A 251 7.07 2.45 -30.84
C TYR A 251 6.44 2.16 -32.20
N ASP A 252 6.91 2.83 -33.26
CA ASP A 252 6.48 2.63 -34.64
C ASP A 252 6.88 1.24 -35.17
N LEU A 253 8.09 0.77 -34.83
CA LEU A 253 8.55 -0.59 -35.15
C LEU A 253 7.72 -1.69 -34.45
N VAL A 254 7.29 -1.45 -33.21
CA VAL A 254 6.46 -2.41 -32.45
C VAL A 254 5.00 -2.35 -32.88
N GLN A 255 4.49 -1.18 -33.28
CA GLN A 255 3.13 -1.06 -33.82
C GLN A 255 2.99 -1.65 -35.22
N SER A 256 4.04 -1.58 -36.05
CA SER A 256 4.03 -2.10 -37.42
C SER A 256 4.21 -3.63 -37.50
N ASN A 257 4.76 -4.26 -36.45
CA ASN A 257 4.92 -5.71 -36.38
C ASN A 257 3.99 -6.32 -35.32
N GLU A 258 2.88 -6.92 -35.76
CA GLU A 258 2.01 -7.76 -34.90
C GLU A 258 2.75 -9.00 -34.34
N GLN A 259 3.82 -9.43 -35.02
CA GLN A 259 4.72 -10.48 -34.54
C GLN A 259 5.98 -9.86 -33.96
N LEU A 260 6.03 -9.77 -32.63
CA LEU A 260 7.24 -9.42 -31.91
C LEU A 260 8.32 -10.48 -32.18
N PRO A 261 9.60 -10.11 -32.27
CA PRO A 261 10.70 -11.04 -32.60
C PRO A 261 10.92 -12.19 -31.61
N MET A 262 10.12 -12.26 -30.52
CA MET A 262 10.13 -13.32 -29.51
C MET A 262 8.75 -13.99 -29.33
N SER A 263 7.78 -13.76 -30.23
CA SER A 263 6.54 -14.53 -30.20
C SER A 263 6.85 -15.97 -30.62
N LEU A 264 6.45 -16.94 -29.81
CA LEU A 264 6.46 -18.35 -30.20
C LEU A 264 5.74 -18.50 -31.55
N PRO A 265 6.31 -19.24 -32.52
CA PRO A 265 5.62 -19.51 -33.76
C PRO A 265 4.27 -20.18 -33.42
N PRO A 266 3.16 -19.78 -34.04
CA PRO A 266 1.90 -20.47 -33.85
C PRO A 266 2.12 -21.93 -34.26
N HIS A 267 1.71 -22.85 -33.40
CA HIS A 267 1.79 -24.28 -33.64
C HIS A 267 1.26 -24.60 -35.04
N ALA A 268 2.13 -25.12 -35.91
CA ALA A 268 1.74 -25.68 -37.19
C ALA A 268 1.01 -27.00 -36.93
N GLU A 269 -0.23 -27.09 -37.41
CA GLU A 269 -0.96 -28.36 -37.56
C GLU A 269 -0.26 -29.31 -38.52
#